data_AF-A0A836W289-F1
#
_entry.id   AF-A0A836W289-F1
#
_cell.length_a   1.000
_cell.length_b   1.000
_cell.length_c   1.000
_cell.angle_alpha   90.00
_cell.angle_beta   90.00
_cell.angle_gamma   90.00
#
_symmetry.space_group_name_H-M   'P 1'
#
loop_
_entity.id
_entity.type
_entity.pdbx_description
1 polymer ?
#
loop_
_entity_poly.entity_id
_entity_poly.type
_entity_poly.pdbx_seq_one_letter_code
_entity_poly.pdbx_strand_id
1 'polypeptide(L)'
;MEYDTARKIAQGLGVHLERIESVVEVKGDKARLLPVAERTRYLFGKDSTAPATKRRKKKSKQMSLFAELEEAEAAEGGPAGELAGASPGATVLDRVHQGMILFATGRGEALKRFLVEEGAGTDARFWGLAQSLSALYPRQSDEKRQVDGVFSRKKGLGL
;
A
#
# COMPACT_ATOMS: atom_id res chain seq x y z
N MET A 1 15.85 23.56 4.99
CA MET A 1 15.08 24.36 4.02
C MET A 1 13.76 24.73 4.65
N GLU A 2 13.24 25.92 4.40
CA GLU A 2 11.92 26.32 4.88
C GLU A 2 10.82 25.53 4.17
N TYR A 3 9.79 25.10 4.91
CA TYR A 3 8.74 24.20 4.42
C TYR A 3 8.00 24.78 3.19
N ASP A 4 7.76 26.09 3.16
CA ASP A 4 7.09 26.76 2.05
C ASP A 4 7.89 26.68 0.74
N THR A 5 9.23 26.78 0.83
CA THR A 5 10.13 26.62 -0.32
C THR A 5 10.10 25.19 -0.84
N ALA A 6 10.18 24.20 0.05
CA ALA A 6 10.10 22.79 -0.33
C ALA A 6 8.73 22.45 -0.97
N ARG A 7 7.64 23.01 -0.43
CA ARG A 7 6.28 22.86 -0.95
C ARG A 7 6.15 23.43 -2.37
N LYS A 8 6.65 24.64 -2.63
CA LYS A 8 6.59 25.27 -3.96
C LYS A 8 7.45 24.54 -4.99
N ILE A 9 8.64 24.07 -4.60
CA ILE A 9 9.49 23.25 -5.48
C ILE A 9 8.79 21.92 -5.82
N ALA A 10 8.24 21.23 -4.82
CA ALA A 10 7.50 20.00 -5.04
C ALA A 10 6.28 20.22 -5.95
N GLN A 11 5.52 21.30 -5.75
CA GLN A 11 4.39 21.66 -6.62
C GLN A 11 4.83 21.93 -8.07
N GLY A 12 5.98 22.58 -8.28
CA GLY A 12 6.56 22.77 -9.61
C GLY A 12 6.92 21.46 -10.32
N LEU A 13 7.19 20.40 -9.54
CA LEU A 13 7.40 19.03 -10.02
C LEU A 13 6.09 18.21 -10.11
N GLY A 14 4.93 18.85 -9.89
CA GLY A 14 3.61 18.22 -9.89
C GLY A 14 3.26 17.45 -8.60
N VAL A 15 4.07 17.58 -7.54
CA VAL A 15 3.89 16.89 -6.27
C VAL A 15 3.28 17.85 -5.24
N HIS A 16 2.02 17.62 -4.88
CA HIS A 16 1.35 18.37 -3.83
C HIS A 16 1.55 17.68 -2.47
N LEU A 17 2.49 18.16 -1.67
CA LEU A 17 2.85 17.58 -0.36
C LEU A 17 1.63 17.37 0.58
N GLU A 18 0.67 18.29 0.55
CA GLU A 18 -0.57 18.23 1.34
C GLU A 18 -1.52 17.08 0.94
N ARG A 19 -1.33 16.49 -0.23
CA ARG A 19 -2.16 15.39 -0.74
C ARG A 19 -1.49 14.02 -0.59
N ILE A 20 -0.25 13.97 -0.10
CA ILE A 20 0.56 12.73 -0.02
C ILE A 20 1.05 12.43 1.40
N GLU A 21 0.31 12.89 2.41
CA GLU A 21 0.60 12.63 3.83
C GLU A 21 0.68 11.13 4.15
N SER A 22 -0.01 10.28 3.36
CA SER A 22 0.05 8.82 3.47
C SER A 22 1.30 8.18 2.86
N VAL A 23 2.19 8.99 2.24
CA VAL A 23 3.41 8.53 1.56
C VAL A 23 4.66 9.18 2.16
N VAL A 24 4.56 10.43 2.61
CA VAL A 24 5.68 11.22 3.13
C VAL A 24 5.33 11.77 4.50
N GLU A 25 6.19 11.51 5.47
CA GLU A 25 6.13 12.18 6.77
C GLU A 25 7.12 13.34 6.79
N VAL A 26 6.62 14.53 7.11
CA VAL A 26 7.44 15.74 7.31
C VAL A 26 7.38 16.12 8.79
N LYS A 27 8.51 16.04 9.48
CA LYS A 27 8.66 16.44 10.88
C LYS A 27 9.73 17.53 11.00
N GLY A 28 9.27 18.77 11.07
CA GLY A 28 10.15 19.94 11.13
C GLY A 28 11.01 20.06 9.87
N ASP A 29 12.32 19.90 10.05
CA ASP A 29 13.33 19.95 8.99
C ASP A 29 13.61 18.60 8.32
N LYS A 30 13.03 17.50 8.82
CA LYS A 30 13.25 16.14 8.31
C LYS A 30 12.03 15.63 7.55
N ALA A 31 12.24 15.21 6.31
CA ALA A 31 11.25 14.48 5.52
C ALA A 31 11.70 13.03 5.34
N ARG A 32 10.80 12.07 5.53
CA ARG A 32 11.04 10.66 5.23
C ARG A 32 9.89 10.06 4.43
N LEU A 33 10.21 9.13 3.55
CA LEU A 33 9.20 8.28 2.92
C LEU A 33 8.70 7.27 3.97
N LEU A 34 7.38 7.12 4.04
CA LEU A 34 6.77 6.10 4.88
C LEU A 34 7.07 4.71 4.28
N PRO A 35 7.55 3.76 5.09
CA PRO A 35 7.68 2.37 4.67
C PRO A 35 6.36 1.82 4.14
N VAL A 36 6.44 0.88 3.20
CA VAL A 36 5.26 0.29 2.57
C VAL A 36 4.33 -0.36 3.59
N ALA A 37 4.90 -0.97 4.64
CA ALA A 37 4.14 -1.56 5.74
C ALA A 37 3.28 -0.53 6.51
N GLU A 38 3.77 0.70 6.68
CA GLU A 38 3.04 1.77 7.39
C GLU A 38 1.83 2.28 6.58
N ARG A 39 1.82 2.05 5.25
CA ARG A 39 0.73 2.44 4.35
C ARG A 39 -0.47 1.49 4.36
N THR A 40 -0.37 0.37 5.09
CA THR A 40 -1.39 -0.68 5.12
C THR A 40 -2.77 -0.17 5.55
N ARG A 41 -2.87 0.66 6.60
CA ARG A 41 -4.17 1.17 7.09
C ARG A 41 -4.88 2.06 6.08
N TYR A 42 -4.12 2.94 5.42
CA TYR A 42 -4.63 3.80 4.36
C TYR A 42 -5.08 3.01 3.14
N LEU A 43 -4.27 2.05 2.69
CA LEU A 43 -4.50 1.29 1.45
C LEU A 43 -5.64 0.26 1.54
N PHE A 44 -5.99 -0.18 2.75
CA PHE A 44 -7.05 -1.15 3.01
C PHE A 44 -8.22 -0.55 3.83
N GLY A 45 -8.36 0.79 3.85
CA GLY A 45 -9.59 1.44 4.34
C GLY A 45 -9.81 1.44 5.86
N LYS A 46 -8.76 1.26 6.69
CA LYS A 46 -8.93 1.34 8.16
C LYS A 46 -9.01 2.78 8.72
N ASP A 47 -8.66 3.79 7.92
CA ASP A 47 -8.74 5.21 8.28
C ASP A 47 -9.98 5.93 7.68
N SER A 48 -10.79 5.24 6.87
CA SER A 48 -12.06 5.81 6.40
C SER A 48 -13.11 5.74 7.50
N THR A 49 -13.48 6.90 8.00
CA THR A 49 -14.58 7.08 8.94
C THR A 49 -15.91 6.57 8.36
N ALA A 50 -16.23 5.32 8.65
CA ALA A 50 -17.59 4.80 8.76
C ALA A 50 -17.72 4.15 10.15
N PRO A 51 -18.84 4.32 10.87
CA PRO A 51 -18.93 3.89 12.26
C PRO A 51 -19.08 2.36 12.32
N ALA A 52 -17.95 1.64 12.36
CA ALA A 52 -17.96 0.21 12.64
C ALA A 52 -18.40 0.00 14.10
N THR A 53 -19.55 -0.66 14.25
CA THR A 53 -20.15 -0.98 15.54
C THR A 53 -19.22 -1.85 16.38
N LYS A 54 -19.02 -1.43 17.63
CA LYS A 54 -18.08 -2.03 18.58
C LYS A 54 -18.36 -3.52 18.80
N ARG A 55 -17.41 -4.38 18.43
CA ARG A 55 -17.27 -5.71 19.02
C ARG A 55 -15.94 -5.82 19.76
N ARG A 56 -16.02 -5.78 21.09
CA ARG A 56 -14.89 -6.02 21.99
C ARG A 56 -14.39 -7.46 21.85
N LYS A 57 -13.09 -7.65 21.61
CA LYS A 57 -12.36 -8.84 22.08
C LYS A 57 -10.87 -8.57 22.32
N LYS A 58 -10.26 -9.54 23.00
CA LYS A 58 -9.28 -9.42 24.09
C LYS A 58 -7.86 -9.06 23.61
N LYS A 59 -7.20 -8.19 24.38
CA LYS A 59 -5.84 -7.66 24.20
C LYS A 59 -4.80 -8.79 24.17
N SER A 60 -4.32 -9.17 22.99
CA SER A 60 -3.09 -9.97 22.83
C SER A 60 -1.89 -9.04 22.72
N LYS A 61 -0.80 -9.43 23.39
CA LYS A 61 0.32 -8.58 23.82
C LYS A 61 1.41 -8.43 22.74
N GLN A 62 1.04 -8.41 21.47
CA GLN A 62 1.95 -8.14 20.36
C GLN A 62 1.15 -7.60 19.17
N MET A 63 1.25 -6.30 18.91
CA MET A 63 0.64 -5.65 17.74
C MET A 63 1.46 -6.01 16.51
N SER A 64 1.16 -7.15 15.88
CA SER A 64 1.76 -7.52 14.60
C SER A 64 0.92 -6.96 13.46
N LEU A 65 1.57 -6.53 12.38
CA LEU A 65 0.93 -6.06 11.14
C LEU A 65 -0.13 -7.06 10.62
N PHE A 66 0.07 -8.34 10.91
CA PHE A 66 -0.83 -9.44 10.59
C PHE A 66 -2.20 -9.34 11.29
N ALA A 67 -2.23 -8.95 12.57
CA ALA A 67 -3.48 -8.81 13.31
C ALA A 67 -4.35 -7.66 12.76
N GLU A 68 -3.71 -6.59 12.26
CA GLU A 68 -4.45 -5.46 11.71
C GLU A 68 -5.07 -5.77 10.34
N LEU A 69 -4.43 -6.57 9.50
CA LEU A 69 -4.97 -6.98 8.20
C LEU A 69 -6.02 -8.09 8.29
N GLU A 70 -5.88 -9.01 9.25
CA GLU A 70 -6.89 -10.05 9.52
C GLU A 70 -8.18 -9.44 10.06
N GLU A 71 -8.08 -8.41 10.92
CA GLU A 71 -9.24 -7.66 11.39
C GLU A 71 -9.89 -6.83 10.26
N ALA A 72 -9.13 -6.36 9.27
CA ALA A 72 -9.70 -5.69 8.09
C ALA A 72 -10.55 -6.66 7.25
N GLU A 73 -10.03 -7.87 6.96
CA GLU A 73 -10.81 -8.91 6.28
C GLU A 73 -12.00 -9.43 7.11
N ALA A 74 -11.83 -9.56 8.43
CA ALA A 74 -12.89 -10.02 9.32
C ALA A 74 -14.00 -8.97 9.53
N ALA A 75 -13.67 -7.67 9.42
CA ALA A 75 -14.64 -6.59 9.44
C ALA A 75 -15.45 -6.51 8.14
N GLU A 76 -14.88 -6.94 7.01
CA GLU A 76 -15.58 -7.00 5.72
C GLU A 76 -16.41 -8.29 5.51
N GLY A 77 -16.19 -9.35 6.29
CA GLY A 77 -16.97 -10.60 6.20
C GLY A 77 -16.58 -11.42 4.97
N GLY A 78 -15.76 -12.45 5.16
CA GLY A 78 -15.30 -13.29 4.03
C GLY A 78 -16.42 -14.03 3.29
N PRO A 79 -16.12 -14.82 2.24
CA PRO A 79 -14.97 -14.80 1.34
C PRO A 79 -15.33 -14.01 0.07
N ALA A 80 -14.60 -12.91 -0.20
CA ALA A 80 -14.87 -11.94 -1.26
C ALA A 80 -16.13 -11.08 -1.06
N GLY A 81 -15.93 -9.76 -1.00
CA GLY A 81 -16.94 -8.75 -0.75
C GLY A 81 -16.60 -8.07 0.57
N GLU A 82 -16.07 -6.87 0.64
CA GLU A 82 -16.11 -5.75 -0.28
C GLU A 82 -14.93 -4.86 0.06
N LEU A 83 -13.91 -4.77 -0.81
CA LEU A 83 -13.07 -3.56 -0.90
C LEU A 83 -13.91 -2.31 -1.33
N ALA A 84 -15.24 -2.36 -1.19
CA ALA A 84 -16.19 -1.27 -1.36
C ALA A 84 -16.46 -0.61 0.00
N GLY A 85 -15.39 -0.14 0.63
CA GLY A 85 -15.46 0.49 1.96
C GLY A 85 -14.72 1.81 2.11
N ALA A 86 -13.83 2.18 1.17
CA ALA A 86 -13.33 3.53 0.92
C ALA A 86 -12.31 3.49 -0.23
N SER A 87 -12.59 4.24 -1.31
CA SER A 87 -11.80 4.37 -2.55
C SER A 87 -10.48 3.56 -2.63
N PRO A 88 -10.53 2.30 -3.12
CA PRO A 88 -9.34 1.47 -3.26
C PRO A 88 -8.45 1.99 -4.39
N GLY A 89 -7.17 2.30 -4.12
CA GLY A 89 -6.15 2.49 -5.14
C GLY A 89 -6.36 3.67 -6.11
N ALA A 90 -6.55 4.89 -5.60
CA ALA A 90 -6.74 6.09 -6.43
C ALA A 90 -5.55 6.36 -7.38
N THR A 91 -4.34 5.93 -7.00
CA THR A 91 -3.13 6.08 -7.82
C THR A 91 -2.50 4.75 -8.18
N VAL A 92 -1.70 4.74 -9.26
CA VAL A 92 -0.90 3.58 -9.66
C VAL A 92 0.08 3.18 -8.54
N LEU A 93 0.58 4.14 -7.75
CA LEU A 93 1.46 3.88 -6.61
C LEU A 93 0.76 3.07 -5.51
N ASP A 94 -0.49 3.43 -5.20
CA ASP A 94 -1.29 2.73 -4.19
C ASP A 94 -1.52 1.28 -4.59
N ARG A 95 -1.84 1.04 -5.87
CA ARG A 95 -2.00 -0.31 -6.42
C ARG A 95 -0.71 -1.12 -6.32
N VAL A 96 0.44 -0.52 -6.66
CA VAL A 96 1.74 -1.20 -6.54
C VAL A 96 2.03 -1.58 -5.08
N HIS A 97 1.78 -0.67 -4.14
CA HIS A 97 2.00 -0.94 -2.72
C HIS A 97 1.01 -1.96 -2.14
N GLN A 98 -0.25 -1.97 -2.57
CA GLN A 98 -1.20 -3.03 -2.21
C GLN A 98 -0.67 -4.40 -2.65
N GLY A 99 -0.17 -4.52 -3.89
CA GLY A 99 0.46 -5.74 -4.38
C GLY A 99 1.69 -6.15 -3.56
N MET A 100 2.54 -5.20 -3.18
CA MET A 100 3.69 -5.45 -2.31
C MET A 100 3.28 -5.96 -0.93
N ILE A 101 2.23 -5.39 -0.32
CA ILE A 101 1.73 -5.80 1.00
C ILE A 101 1.11 -7.20 0.94
N LEU A 102 0.32 -7.50 -0.09
CA LEU A 102 -0.25 -8.83 -0.30
C LEU A 102 0.84 -9.89 -0.46
N PHE A 103 1.94 -9.55 -1.15
CA PHE A 103 3.11 -10.42 -1.23
C PHE A 103 3.82 -10.57 0.12
N ALA A 104 4.09 -9.45 0.81
CA ALA A 104 4.82 -9.42 2.08
C ALA A 104 4.13 -10.26 3.16
N THR A 105 2.80 -10.32 3.12
CA THR A 105 1.96 -11.05 4.08
C THR A 105 1.70 -12.50 3.68
N GLY A 106 2.27 -12.98 2.56
CA GLY A 106 2.13 -14.36 2.11
C GLY A 106 0.77 -14.68 1.48
N ARG A 107 -0.06 -13.68 1.18
CA ARG A 107 -1.43 -13.84 0.65
C ARG A 107 -1.44 -14.03 -0.87
N GLY A 108 -0.83 -15.13 -1.32
CA GLY A 108 -0.65 -15.42 -2.76
C GLY A 108 -1.95 -15.49 -3.56
N GLU A 109 -3.03 -16.04 -2.99
CA GLU A 109 -4.36 -16.10 -3.62
C GLU A 109 -4.97 -14.70 -3.79
N ALA A 110 -4.95 -13.87 -2.75
CA ALA A 110 -5.44 -12.49 -2.83
C ALA A 110 -4.62 -11.66 -3.83
N LEU A 111 -3.30 -11.84 -3.85
CA LEU A 111 -2.42 -11.20 -4.84
C LEU A 111 -2.76 -11.64 -6.28
N LYS A 112 -3.07 -12.93 -6.48
CA LYS A 112 -3.48 -13.44 -7.81
C LYS A 112 -4.80 -12.79 -8.25
N ARG A 113 -5.81 -12.73 -7.38
CA ARG A 113 -7.09 -12.06 -7.67
C ARG A 113 -6.88 -10.58 -7.97
N PHE A 114 -6.08 -9.88 -7.16
CA PHE A 114 -5.74 -8.49 -7.37
C PHE A 114 -5.07 -8.23 -8.74
N LEU A 115 -4.11 -9.08 -9.13
CA LEU A 115 -3.41 -8.92 -10.40
C LEU A 115 -4.27 -9.29 -11.61
N VAL A 116 -5.09 -10.33 -11.51
CA VAL A 116 -5.85 -10.90 -12.64
C VAL A 116 -7.27 -10.36 -12.69
N GLU A 117 -8.04 -10.51 -11.63
CA GLU A 117 -9.47 -10.20 -11.56
C GLU A 117 -9.71 -8.69 -11.42
N GLU A 118 -8.94 -8.00 -10.58
CA GLU A 118 -9.02 -6.53 -10.44
C GLU A 118 -8.23 -5.78 -11.53
N GLY A 119 -7.55 -6.51 -12.42
CA GLY A 119 -6.86 -5.96 -13.58
C GLY A 119 -5.61 -5.13 -13.25
N ALA A 120 -5.03 -5.23 -12.05
CA ALA A 120 -3.80 -4.49 -11.74
C ALA A 120 -2.62 -4.96 -12.61
N GLY A 121 -2.60 -6.25 -12.96
CA GLY A 121 -1.55 -6.86 -13.76
C GLY A 121 -1.64 -6.58 -15.26
N THR A 122 -2.76 -6.06 -15.76
CA THR A 122 -2.89 -5.67 -17.18
C THR A 122 -2.47 -4.22 -17.42
N ASP A 123 -2.40 -3.39 -16.38
CA ASP A 123 -1.98 -1.98 -16.49
C ASP A 123 -0.46 -1.87 -16.70
N ALA A 124 -0.04 -1.36 -17.85
CA ALA A 124 1.37 -1.12 -18.14
C ALA A 124 2.01 -0.09 -17.18
N ARG A 125 1.23 0.88 -16.68
CA ARG A 125 1.72 1.91 -15.74
C ARG A 125 2.09 1.29 -14.41
N PHE A 126 1.32 0.29 -13.96
CA PHE A 126 1.62 -0.47 -12.74
C PHE A 126 3.02 -1.09 -12.82
N TRP A 127 3.33 -1.78 -13.93
CA TRP A 127 4.64 -2.41 -14.11
C TRP A 127 5.77 -1.41 -14.32
N GLY A 128 5.53 -0.32 -15.06
CA GLY A 128 6.53 0.74 -15.24
C GLY A 128 6.90 1.41 -13.91
N LEU A 129 5.90 1.67 -13.06
CA LEU A 129 6.14 2.23 -11.74
C LEU A 129 6.82 1.22 -10.82
N ALA A 130 6.37 -0.03 -10.78
CA ALA A 130 7.01 -1.10 -10.02
C ALA A 130 8.48 -1.29 -10.42
N GLN A 131 8.80 -1.20 -11.72
CA GLN A 131 10.17 -1.31 -12.22
C GLN A 131 11.03 -0.14 -11.74
N SER A 132 10.47 1.08 -11.76
CA SER A 132 11.14 2.28 -11.27
C SER A 132 11.43 2.17 -9.78
N LEU A 133 10.45 1.74 -8.98
CA LEU A 133 10.61 1.51 -7.53
C LEU A 133 11.64 0.42 -7.24
N SER A 134 11.60 -0.69 -7.98
CA SER A 134 12.58 -1.79 -7.89
C SER A 134 14.03 -1.33 -8.15
N ALA A 135 14.23 -0.34 -9.01
CA ALA A 135 15.55 0.23 -9.29
C ALA A 135 16.01 1.24 -8.21
N LEU A 136 15.07 1.92 -7.55
CA LEU A 136 15.35 2.92 -6.53
C LEU A 136 15.52 2.33 -5.12
N TYR A 137 14.89 1.20 -4.82
CA TYR A 137 15.01 0.59 -3.50
C TYR A 137 16.42 0.03 -3.24
N PRO A 138 16.98 0.23 -2.02
CA PRO A 138 18.24 -0.37 -1.62
C PRO A 138 18.19 -1.90 -1.74
N ARG A 139 19.27 -2.52 -2.22
CA ARG A 139 19.33 -3.97 -2.50
C ARG A 139 18.95 -4.87 -1.33
N GLN A 140 19.17 -4.42 -0.09
CA GLN A 140 18.94 -5.19 1.13
C GLN A 140 17.61 -4.84 1.81
N SER A 141 16.78 -4.00 1.20
CA SER A 141 15.52 -3.56 1.79
C SER A 141 14.40 -4.60 1.60
N ASP A 142 13.45 -4.63 2.54
CA ASP A 142 12.27 -5.48 2.45
C ASP A 142 11.41 -5.10 1.24
N GLU A 143 11.30 -3.80 0.95
CA GLU A 143 10.55 -3.26 -0.21
C GLU A 143 11.11 -3.79 -1.53
N LYS A 144 12.44 -3.83 -1.66
CA LYS A 144 13.09 -4.42 -2.84
C LYS A 144 12.69 -5.87 -3.04
N ARG A 145 12.77 -6.68 -1.97
CA ARG A 145 12.34 -8.08 -1.99
C ARG A 145 10.86 -8.22 -2.34
N GLN A 146 10.01 -7.35 -1.81
CA GLN A 146 8.57 -7.37 -2.05
C GLN A 146 8.23 -7.06 -3.51
N VAL A 147 8.78 -5.98 -4.09
CA VAL A 147 8.55 -5.64 -5.49
C VAL A 147 9.04 -6.74 -6.43
N ASP A 148 10.25 -7.27 -6.18
CA ASP A 148 10.82 -8.35 -7.00
C ASP A 148 10.00 -9.65 -6.85
N GLY A 149 9.40 -9.87 -5.67
CA GLY A 149 8.43 -10.91 -5.41
C GLY A 149 7.15 -10.76 -6.24
N VAL A 150 6.59 -9.56 -6.33
CA VAL A 150 5.44 -9.25 -7.19
C VAL A 150 5.78 -9.48 -8.68
N PHE A 151 6.97 -9.09 -9.13
CA PHE A 151 7.45 -9.41 -10.49
C PHE A 151 7.58 -10.92 -10.74
N SER A 152 8.01 -11.68 -9.73
CA SER A 152 8.09 -13.14 -9.83
C SER A 152 6.71 -13.77 -9.99
N ARG A 153 5.70 -13.21 -9.30
CA ARG A 153 4.29 -13.62 -9.44
C ARG A 153 3.72 -13.29 -10.82
N LYS A 154 4.06 -12.12 -11.38
CA LYS A 154 3.72 -11.77 -12.77
C LYS A 154 4.12 -12.89 -13.74
N LYS A 155 5.39 -13.28 -13.70
CA LYS A 155 5.96 -14.33 -14.57
C LYS A 155 5.26 -15.67 -14.38
N GLY A 156 4.96 -16.05 -13.13
CA GLY A 156 4.27 -17.30 -12.83
C GLY A 156 2.79 -17.33 -13.26
N LEU A 157 2.16 -16.18 -13.44
CA LEU A 157 0.77 -16.06 -13.89
C LEU A 157 0.62 -15.86 -15.40
N GLY A 158 1.73 -15.69 -16.14
CA GLY A 158 1.70 -15.45 -17.58
C GLY A 158 1.17 -14.08 -18.00
N LEU A 159 1.29 -13.08 -17.11
CA LEU A 159 0.91 -11.68 -17.33
C LEU A 159 2.08 -10.83 -17.88
#